data_AF-A0A1I3ITA2-F1
#
_entry.id   AF-A0A1I3ITA2-F1
#
_cell.length_a   1.000
_cell.length_b   1.000
_cell.length_c   1.000
_cell.angle_alpha   90.00
_cell.angle_beta   90.00
_cell.angle_gamma   90.00
#
_symmetry.space_group_name_H-M   'P 1'
#
loop_
_entity.id
_entity.type
_entity.pdbx_description
1 polymer ?
#
loop_
_entity_poly.entity_id
_entity_poly.type
_entity_poly.pdbx_seq_one_letter_code
_entity_poly.pdbx_strand_id
1 'polypeptide(L)' 'MLKTTVYLPEELEVRLDAEAAATGVSKAELIRRGITMLLDSSPRPRTARTLPVFDSGRPLTAEAMDDVLYEHIKERAARR' A
#
# COMPACT_ATOMS: atom_id res chain seq x y z
N MET A 1 21.22 -3.02 -8.27
CA MET A 1 20.68 -1.76 -8.83
C MET A 1 20.28 -2.00 -10.28
N LEU A 2 19.13 -1.47 -10.71
CA LEU A 2 18.71 -1.49 -12.11
C LEU A 2 19.04 -0.12 -12.72
N LYS A 3 19.52 -0.09 -13.96
CA LYS A 3 19.82 1.15 -14.69
C LYS A 3 18.56 1.63 -15.41
N THR A 4 18.19 2.87 -15.16
CA THR A 4 17.11 3.56 -15.86
C THR A 4 17.68 4.82 -16.51
N THR A 5 17.35 5.05 -17.77
CA THR A 5 17.74 6.27 -18.50
C THR A 5 16.52 7.15 -18.66
N VAL A 6 16.65 8.44 -18.37
CA VAL A 6 15.58 9.44 -18.46
C VAL A 6 16.13 10.68 -19.13
N TYR A 7 15.32 11.33 -19.95
CA TYR A 7 15.64 12.64 -20.52
C TYR A 7 15.31 13.72 -19.50
N LEU A 8 16.26 14.62 -19.25
CA LEU A 8 16.07 15.78 -18.39
C LEU A 8 16.06 17.05 -19.25
N PRO A 9 15.15 18.00 -18.99
CA PRO A 9 15.26 19.35 -19.53
C PRO A 9 16.60 19.98 -19.11
N GLU A 10 17.19 20.80 -19.98
CA GLU A 10 18.48 21.45 -19.75
C GLU A 10 18.48 22.29 -18.46
N GLU A 11 17.41 23.05 -18.23
CA GLU A 11 17.24 23.86 -17.01
C GLU A 11 17.30 23.02 -15.72
N LEU A 12 16.80 21.78 -15.77
CA LEU A 12 16.80 20.88 -14.63
C LEU A 12 18.20 20.32 -14.37
N GLU A 13 18.96 20.02 -15.42
CA GLU A 13 20.36 19.57 -15.31
C GLU A 13 21.24 20.66 -14.67
N VAL A 14 21.09 21.92 -15.11
CA VAL A 14 21.84 23.04 -14.52
C VAL A 14 21.57 23.19 -13.03
N ARG A 15 20.31 23.06 -12.61
CA ARG A 15 19.93 23.12 -11.18
C ARG A 15 20.46 21.94 -10.40
N LEU A 16 20.44 20.74 -10.98
CA LEU A 16 20.98 19.53 -10.37
C LEU A 16 22.48 19.64 -10.13
N ASP A 17 23.20 20.29 -11.05
CA ASP A 17 24.65 20.49 -10.98
C ASP A 17 25.04 21.47 -9.89
N ALA A 18 24.32 22.59 -9.81
CA ALA A 18 24.50 23.56 -8.75
C ALA A 18 24.28 22.92 -7.37
N GLU A 19 23.22 22.13 -7.21
CA GLU A 19 22.91 21.47 -5.94
C GLU A 19 23.94 20.39 -5.59
N ALA A 20 24.36 19.58 -6.57
CA ALA A 20 25.38 18.55 -6.39
C ALA A 20 26.72 19.18 -5.95
N ALA A 21 27.11 20.30 -6.56
CA ALA A 21 28.31 21.03 -6.20
C ALA A 21 28.23 21.64 -4.80
N ALA A 22 27.09 22.22 -4.44
CA ALA A 22 26.88 22.84 -3.12
C ALA A 22 26.86 21.83 -1.98
N THR A 23 26.31 20.64 -2.21
CA THR A 23 26.12 19.60 -1.19
C THR A 23 27.22 18.54 -1.16
N GLY A 24 28.07 18.50 -2.20
CA GLY A 24 29.14 17.50 -2.33
C GLY A 24 28.65 16.08 -2.61
N VAL A 25 27.39 15.90 -3.02
CA VAL A 25 26.83 14.59 -3.39
C VAL A 25 26.70 14.45 -4.91
N SER A 26 26.77 13.22 -5.40
CA SER A 26 26.60 12.95 -6.83
C SER A 26 25.18 13.27 -7.33
N LYS A 27 25.04 13.70 -8.59
CA LYS A 27 23.74 13.91 -9.25
C LYS A 27 22.81 12.71 -9.11
N ALA A 28 23.37 11.50 -9.30
CA ALA A 28 22.61 10.26 -9.21
C ALA A 28 22.05 10.02 -7.79
N GLU A 29 22.77 10.45 -6.76
CA GLU A 29 22.29 10.37 -5.38
C GLU A 29 21.15 11.36 -5.11
N LEU A 30 21.26 12.59 -5.61
CA LEU A 30 20.16 13.57 -5.53
C LEU A 30 18.90 13.08 -6.24
N ILE A 31 19.04 12.51 -7.45
CA ILE A 31 17.92 11.93 -8.19
C ILE A 31 17.26 10.80 -7.37
N ARG A 32 18.06 9.88 -6.82
CA ARG A 32 17.52 8.80 -5.99
C ARG A 32 16.78 9.32 -4.76
N ARG A 33 17.34 10.30 -4.05
CA ARG A 33 16.71 10.93 -2.87
C ARG A 33 15.39 11.60 -3.24
N GLY A 34 15.38 12.37 -4.32
CA GLY A 34 14.16 13.03 -4.80
C GLY A 34 13.05 12.03 -5.15
N ILE A 35 13.40 10.93 -5.84
CA ILE A 35 12.46 9.85 -6.16
C ILE A 35 11.92 9.19 -4.89
N THR A 36 12.78 8.86 -3.92
CA THR A 36 12.35 8.27 -2.64
C THR A 36 11.38 9.18 -1.91
N MET A 37 11.72 10.46 -1.74
CA MET A 37 10.86 11.45 -1.06
C MET A 37 9.50 11.60 -1.75
N LEU A 38 9.47 11.61 -3.08
CA LEU A 38 8.23 11.69 -3.85
C LEU A 38 7.37 10.44 -3.65
N LEU A 39 7.97 9.26 -3.65
CA LEU A 39 7.25 7.99 -3.47
C LEU A 39 6.75 7.79 -2.04
N ASP A 40 7.52 8.22 -1.04
CA ASP A 40 7.14 8.14 0.37
C ASP A 40 5.98 9.09 0.71
N SER A 41 5.93 10.25 0.04
CA SER A 41 4.84 11.23 0.18
C SER A 41 3.61 10.90 -0.67
N SER A 42 3.73 10.00 -1.64
CA SER A 42 2.61 9.57 -2.48
C SER A 42 1.52 8.92 -1.63
N PRO A 43 0.22 9.24 -1.86
CA PRO A 43 -0.91 8.62 -1.18
C PRO A 43 -1.12 7.20 -1.70
N ARG A 44 -0.10 6.35 -1.59
CA ARG A 44 -0.25 4.93 -1.88
C ARG A 44 -1.37 4.43 -0.98
N PRO A 45 -2.43 3.80 -1.53
CA PRO A 45 -3.46 3.24 -0.69
C PRO A 45 -2.75 2.28 0.25
N ARG A 46 -2.94 2.49 1.56
CA ARG A 46 -2.41 1.63 2.63
C ARG A 46 -3.12 0.27 2.57
N THR A 47 -3.07 -0.43 1.44
CA THR A 47 -3.57 -1.80 1.29
C THR A 47 -2.71 -2.81 2.06
N ALA A 48 -1.61 -2.36 2.66
CA ALA A 48 -0.80 -3.14 3.59
C ALA A 48 -1.28 -3.10 5.05
N ARG A 49 -2.42 -2.47 5.36
CA ARG A 49 -3.15 -2.91 6.55
C ARG A 49 -3.92 -4.14 6.12
N THR A 50 -3.39 -5.32 6.44
CA THR A 50 -4.22 -6.52 6.61
C THR A 50 -5.43 -6.05 7.40
N LEU A 51 -6.58 -5.94 6.73
CA LEU A 51 -7.83 -5.75 7.43
C LEU A 51 -7.86 -6.86 8.50
N PRO A 52 -8.33 -6.59 9.72
CA PRO A 52 -8.56 -7.66 10.67
C PRO A 52 -9.58 -8.60 10.02
N VAL A 53 -9.07 -9.66 9.39
CA VAL A 53 -9.87 -10.79 8.98
C VAL A 53 -10.16 -11.51 10.28
N PHE A 54 -11.42 -11.44 10.70
CA PHE A 54 -11.90 -12.22 11.82
C PHE A 54 -11.80 -13.70 11.42
N ASP A 55 -10.73 -14.35 11.88
CA ASP A 55 -10.61 -15.80 11.79
C ASP A 55 -11.43 -16.42 12.92
N SER A 56 -12.60 -16.93 12.59
CA SER A 56 -13.50 -17.59 13.54
C SER A 56 -12.95 -18.93 14.04
N GLY A 57 -11.84 -19.44 13.45
CA GLY A 57 -11.30 -20.78 13.70
C GLY A 57 -12.26 -21.91 13.32
N ARG A 58 -13.39 -21.56 12.68
CA ARG A 58 -14.46 -22.48 12.29
C ARG A 58 -14.73 -22.31 10.80
N PRO A 59 -14.36 -23.27 9.95
CA PRO A 59 -14.83 -23.29 8.58
C PRO A 59 -16.33 -23.60 8.62
N LEU A 60 -17.16 -22.58 8.71
CA LEU A 60 -18.57 -22.73 8.35
C LEU A 60 -18.58 -22.73 6.82
N THR A 61 -18.77 -23.91 6.23
CA THR A 61 -19.24 -23.99 4.85
C THR A 61 -20.55 -23.19 4.76
N ALA A 62 -20.86 -22.63 3.59
CA ALA A 62 -22.08 -21.83 3.42
C ALA A 62 -23.34 -22.60 3.90
N GLU A 63 -23.38 -23.90 3.64
CA GLU A 63 -24.44 -24.82 4.07
C GLU A 63 -24.55 -24.94 5.60
N ALA A 64 -23.42 -25.05 6.31
CA ALA A 64 -23.43 -25.11 7.78
C ALA A 64 -23.87 -23.78 8.42
N MET A 65 -23.69 -22.66 7.71
CA MET A 65 -24.18 -21.34 8.13
C MET A 65 -25.71 -21.24 8.03
N ASP A 66 -26.28 -21.80 6.95
CA ASP A 66 -27.72 -21.79 6.71
C ASP A 66 -28.48 -22.61 7.76
N ASP A 67 -27.97 -23.79 8.12
CA ASP A 67 -28.57 -24.66 9.15
C ASP A 67 -28.61 -23.98 10.53
N VAL A 68 -27.51 -23.32 10.91
CA VAL A 68 -27.42 -22.58 12.19
C VAL A 68 -28.40 -21.42 12.22
N LEU A 69 -28.53 -20.69 11.10
CA LEU A 69 -29.46 -19.57 11.01
C LEU A 69 -30.91 -20.05 11.08
N TYR A 70 -31.23 -21.15 10.38
CA TYR A 70 -32.56 -21.74 10.36
C TYR A 70 -33.01 -22.20 11.75
N GLU A 71 -32.17 -22.96 12.46
CA GLU A 71 -32.51 -23.42 13.82
C GLU A 71 -32.64 -22.25 14.80
N HIS A 72 -31.80 -21.22 14.68
CA HIS A 72 -31.93 -20.02 15.52
C HIS A 72 -33.26 -19.28 15.30
N ILE A 73 -33.69 -19.13 14.04
CA ILE A 73 -34.98 -18.51 13.70
C ILE A 73 -36.15 -19.33 14.24
N LYS A 74 -36.08 -20.66 14.09
CA LYS A 74 -37.10 -21.61 14.56
C LYS A 74 -37.24 -21.59 16.08
N GLU A 75 -36.14 -21.60 16.83
CA GLU A 75 -36.16 -21.45 18.28
C GLU A 75 -36.80 -20.13 18.72
N ARG A 76 -36.45 -19.03 18.05
CA ARG A 76 -37.00 -17.71 18.38
C ARG A 76 -38.49 -17.62 18.10
N ALA A 77 -38.97 -18.26 17.04
CA ALA A 77 -40.38 -18.34 16.72
C ALA A 77 -41.15 -19.22 17.73
N ALA A 78 -40.55 -20.30 18.22
CA ALA A 78 -41.16 -21.18 19.21
C ALA A 78 -41.24 -20.58 20.64
N ARG A 79 -40.47 -19.53 20.92
CA ARG A 79 -40.51 -18.78 22.20
C ARG A 79 -41.53 -17.62 22.20
N ARG A 80 -42.30 -17.46 21.12
CA ARG A 80 -43.38 -16.46 21.00
C ARG A 80 -44.73 -17.14 21.09
#